data_AF-A0A0F9UCC6-F1
#
_entry.id   AF-A0A0F9UCC6-F1
#
_cell.length_a   1.000
_cell.length_b   1.000
_cell.length_c   1.000
_cell.angle_alpha   90.00
_cell.angle_beta   90.00
_cell.angle_gamma   90.00
#
_symmetry.space_group_name_H-M   'P 1'
#
loop_
_entity.id
_entity.type
_entity.pdbx_description
1 polymer ?
#
loop_
_entity_poly.entity_id
_entity_poly.type
_entity_poly.pdbx_seq_one_letter_code
_entity_poly.pdbx_strand_id
1 'polypeptide(L)'
;MNAKVLEFKPSAAKNAISREPAASNEKNSIKLSDEDREKVINAAQGIREVFKSLGDAPLAKNSKSPGGEGPSVGPYNMPISYTPTGKPIHMAGQFIDKLKELRRFAENSIELRCDALGLVVYVSGVNQVTSNTTVQGCRVVAYDFDKLEPTVNVILRNHVELTNKLFMTLVSTYNRLSRTYNIAGLQHEWLALKSDHAGMPTIPLITVAG
;
A
#
# COMPACT_ATOMS: atom_id res chain seq x y z
N MET A 1 40.28 50.60 6.16
CA MET A 1 40.33 49.12 6.25
C MET A 1 40.03 48.59 4.85
N ASN A 2 41.07 48.25 4.10
CA ASN A 2 40.99 47.88 2.67
C ASN A 2 41.24 46.38 2.51
N ALA A 3 40.23 45.63 2.08
CA ALA A 3 40.37 44.22 1.75
C ALA A 3 40.99 44.07 0.35
N LYS A 4 42.21 43.50 0.31
CA LYS A 4 42.92 43.11 -0.91
C LYS A 4 42.26 41.88 -1.53
N VAL A 5 41.82 42.01 -2.77
CA VAL A 5 41.44 40.92 -3.66
C VAL A 5 42.73 40.20 -4.11
N LEU A 6 42.81 38.89 -3.85
CA LEU A 6 43.89 38.03 -4.34
C LEU A 6 43.38 37.27 -5.57
N GLU A 7 43.86 37.68 -6.74
CA GLU A 7 43.75 36.94 -7.99
C GLU A 7 44.62 35.68 -7.94
N PHE A 8 44.03 34.52 -8.26
CA PHE A 8 44.77 33.27 -8.46
C PHE A 8 44.85 32.97 -9.96
N LYS A 9 46.09 32.94 -10.47
CA LYS A 9 46.43 32.50 -11.84
C LYS A 9 46.38 30.96 -11.92
N PRO A 10 45.90 30.37 -13.03
CA PRO A 10 45.98 28.92 -13.23
C PRO A 10 47.39 28.54 -13.70
N SER A 11 48.08 27.70 -12.92
CA SER A 11 49.36 27.11 -13.31
C SER A 11 49.12 25.75 -13.97
N ALA A 12 49.54 25.65 -15.22
CA ALA A 12 49.60 24.41 -15.98
C ALA A 12 50.77 23.56 -15.47
N ALA A 13 50.48 22.45 -14.81
CA ALA A 13 51.45 21.39 -14.55
C ALA A 13 50.93 20.09 -15.17
N LYS A 14 51.54 19.75 -16.30
CA LYS A 14 51.48 18.46 -16.98
C LYS A 14 51.98 17.38 -16.01
N ASN A 15 51.10 16.47 -15.59
CA ASN A 15 51.54 15.16 -15.11
C ASN A 15 51.07 14.11 -16.11
N ALA A 16 52.07 13.55 -16.80
CA ALA A 16 51.94 12.47 -17.75
C ALA A 16 51.31 11.26 -17.04
N ILE A 17 50.15 10.86 -17.54
CA ILE A 17 49.54 9.57 -17.21
C ILE A 17 50.38 8.51 -17.93
N SER A 18 51.36 7.95 -17.23
CA SER A 18 52.00 6.71 -17.63
C SER A 18 50.93 5.62 -17.63
N ARG A 19 50.53 5.20 -18.83
CA ARG A 19 49.71 4.01 -19.05
C ARG A 19 50.56 2.79 -18.76
N GLU A 20 50.48 2.26 -17.55
CA GLU A 20 50.81 0.86 -17.31
C GLU A 20 49.73 -0.02 -17.97
N PRO A 21 50.10 -1.10 -18.68
CA PRO A 21 49.13 -1.99 -19.29
C PRO A 21 48.34 -2.71 -18.20
N ALA A 22 47.01 -2.72 -18.37
CA ALA A 22 46.08 -3.47 -17.54
C ALA A 22 46.53 -4.94 -17.47
N ALA A 23 47.15 -5.31 -16.35
CA ALA A 23 47.33 -6.69 -15.98
C ALA A 23 45.94 -7.33 -15.99
N SER A 24 45.79 -8.34 -16.84
CA SER A 24 44.65 -9.22 -16.91
C SER A 24 44.26 -9.63 -15.50
N ASN A 25 43.11 -9.15 -15.03
CA ASN A 25 42.53 -9.62 -13.79
C ASN A 25 42.09 -11.07 -14.03
N GLU A 26 43.03 -11.99 -13.80
CA GLU A 26 42.81 -13.41 -13.83
C GLU A 26 41.58 -13.71 -12.99
N LYS A 27 40.71 -14.53 -13.58
CA LYS A 27 39.48 -15.01 -13.01
C LYS A 27 39.75 -15.56 -11.59
N ASN A 28 39.52 -14.74 -10.57
CA ASN A 28 39.15 -15.20 -9.23
C ASN A 28 37.77 -15.85 -9.32
N SER A 29 37.74 -16.97 -10.03
CA SER A 29 36.67 -17.94 -9.98
C SER A 29 36.83 -18.61 -8.64
N ILE A 30 36.12 -18.07 -7.64
CA ILE A 30 35.92 -18.74 -6.36
C ILE A 30 35.37 -20.13 -6.73
N LYS A 31 36.21 -21.15 -6.65
CA LYS A 31 35.79 -22.54 -6.79
C LYS A 31 35.00 -22.85 -5.53
N LEU A 32 33.70 -22.60 -5.57
CA LEU A 32 32.79 -23.12 -4.56
C LEU A 32 33.01 -24.63 -4.49
N SER A 33 33.14 -25.15 -3.28
CA SER A 33 33.13 -26.59 -3.03
C SER A 33 31.84 -27.20 -3.62
N ASP A 34 31.86 -28.48 -3.97
CA ASP A 34 30.68 -29.12 -4.53
C ASP A 34 29.47 -29.07 -3.55
N GLU A 35 29.74 -29.12 -2.24
CA GLU A 35 28.72 -28.89 -1.20
C GLU A 35 28.15 -27.47 -1.20
N ASP A 36 29.00 -26.45 -1.38
CA ASP A 36 28.54 -25.06 -1.42
C ASP A 36 27.78 -24.76 -2.72
N ARG A 37 28.16 -25.38 -3.84
CA ARG A 37 27.42 -25.33 -5.10
C ARG A 37 26.05 -25.96 -4.97
N GLU A 38 25.96 -27.11 -4.31
CA GLU A 38 24.69 -27.79 -4.05
C GLU A 38 23.77 -26.97 -3.14
N LYS A 39 24.30 -26.36 -2.08
CA LYS A 39 23.55 -25.42 -1.23
C LYS A 39 23.04 -24.21 -2.02
N VAL A 40 23.85 -23.62 -2.89
CA VAL A 40 23.44 -22.48 -3.73
C VAL A 40 22.39 -22.89 -4.75
N ILE A 41 22.51 -24.07 -5.38
CA ILE A 41 21.52 -24.59 -6.33
C ILE A 41 20.20 -24.88 -5.62
N ASN A 42 20.23 -25.51 -4.44
CA ASN A 42 19.04 -25.78 -3.64
C ASN A 42 18.38 -24.50 -3.13
N ALA A 43 19.18 -23.49 -2.73
CA ALA A 43 18.66 -22.18 -2.36
C ALA A 43 18.05 -21.45 -3.58
N ALA A 44 18.70 -21.51 -4.74
CA ALA A 44 18.18 -20.92 -5.97
C ALA A 44 16.92 -21.64 -6.48
N GLN A 45 16.83 -22.97 -6.33
CA GLN A 45 15.62 -23.74 -6.59
C GLN A 45 14.51 -23.41 -5.60
N GLY A 46 14.80 -23.33 -4.30
CA GLY A 46 13.84 -22.89 -3.29
C GLY A 46 13.35 -21.47 -3.54
N ILE A 47 14.23 -20.54 -3.90
CA ILE A 47 13.86 -19.17 -4.30
C ILE A 47 13.05 -19.21 -5.60
N ARG A 48 13.42 -20.03 -6.59
CA ARG A 48 12.67 -20.18 -7.84
C ARG A 48 11.31 -20.80 -7.59
N GLU A 49 11.17 -21.78 -6.70
CA GLU A 49 9.89 -22.38 -6.31
C GLU A 49 9.05 -21.44 -5.48
N VAL A 50 9.64 -20.62 -4.61
CA VAL A 50 8.95 -19.53 -3.91
C VAL A 50 8.48 -18.49 -4.92
N PHE A 51 9.35 -18.02 -5.82
CA PHE A 51 9.02 -17.04 -6.86
C PHE A 51 7.98 -17.59 -7.85
N LYS A 52 8.09 -18.88 -8.18
CA LYS A 52 7.12 -19.62 -8.98
C LYS A 52 5.83 -19.81 -8.20
N SER A 53 5.82 -20.08 -6.89
CA SER A 53 4.59 -20.14 -6.07
C SER A 53 3.92 -18.78 -5.89
N LEU A 54 4.71 -17.71 -5.89
CA LEU A 54 4.24 -16.33 -5.92
C LEU A 54 3.68 -15.94 -7.30
N GLY A 55 4.04 -16.67 -8.37
CA GLY A 55 3.53 -16.51 -9.75
C GLY A 55 2.50 -17.55 -10.22
N ASP A 56 2.49 -18.75 -9.64
CA ASP A 56 1.72 -19.96 -10.01
C ASP A 56 0.46 -20.13 -9.15
N ALA A 57 0.19 -19.21 -8.21
CA ALA A 57 -1.18 -18.96 -7.78
C ALA A 57 -1.73 -17.79 -8.60
N PRO A 58 -2.15 -18.00 -9.87
CA PRO A 58 -3.13 -17.10 -10.43
C PRO A 58 -4.28 -17.10 -9.43
N LEU A 59 -4.73 -15.91 -9.03
CA LEU A 59 -6.07 -15.72 -8.49
C LEU A 59 -6.97 -16.66 -9.28
N ALA A 60 -7.59 -17.67 -8.65
CA ALA A 60 -8.32 -18.66 -9.44
C ALA A 60 -9.29 -17.85 -10.32
N LYS A 61 -9.14 -17.91 -11.64
CA LYS A 61 -9.86 -17.01 -12.52
C LYS A 61 -11.34 -17.35 -12.42
N ASN A 62 -12.20 -16.37 -12.12
CA ASN A 62 -13.62 -16.64 -12.01
C ASN A 62 -14.24 -16.58 -13.41
N SER A 63 -14.76 -17.70 -13.92
CA SER A 63 -15.39 -17.75 -15.25
C SER A 63 -16.61 -16.84 -15.40
N LYS A 64 -17.17 -16.35 -14.29
CA LYS A 64 -18.29 -15.38 -14.24
C LYS A 64 -17.84 -13.92 -14.19
N SER A 65 -16.54 -13.66 -14.10
CA SER A 65 -15.99 -12.30 -14.21
C SER A 65 -16.00 -11.83 -15.68
N PRO A 66 -15.93 -10.51 -15.94
CA PRO A 66 -15.77 -10.01 -17.31
C PRO A 66 -14.55 -10.64 -17.98
N GLY A 67 -14.76 -11.31 -19.12
CA GLY A 67 -13.71 -12.04 -19.84
C GLY A 67 -13.18 -13.30 -19.13
N GLY A 68 -13.72 -13.68 -17.98
CA GLY A 68 -13.25 -14.82 -17.20
C GLY A 68 -11.89 -14.61 -16.54
N GLU A 69 -11.42 -13.36 -16.40
CA GLU A 69 -10.05 -13.06 -15.97
C GLU A 69 -9.95 -12.42 -14.58
N GLY A 70 -11.08 -12.07 -13.97
CA GLY A 70 -11.14 -11.45 -12.66
C GLY A 70 -10.76 -12.39 -11.51
N PRO A 71 -10.20 -11.85 -10.42
CA PRO A 71 -9.84 -12.63 -9.24
C PRO A 71 -11.03 -13.31 -8.57
N SER A 72 -10.89 -14.58 -8.19
CA SER A 72 -11.88 -15.26 -7.32
C SER A 72 -11.67 -15.03 -5.83
N VAL A 73 -10.50 -14.54 -5.41
CA VAL A 73 -10.12 -14.38 -3.99
C VAL A 73 -9.44 -13.03 -3.80
N GLY A 74 -9.74 -12.36 -2.69
CA GLY A 74 -9.14 -11.10 -2.26
C GLY A 74 -8.37 -11.23 -0.95
N PRO A 75 -8.15 -10.13 -0.21
CA PRO A 75 -7.44 -10.18 1.07
C PRO A 75 -8.20 -11.02 2.11
N TYR A 76 -7.48 -11.47 3.13
CA TYR A 76 -7.99 -12.40 4.16
C TYR A 76 -8.48 -13.74 3.58
N ASN A 77 -8.02 -14.08 2.36
CA ASN A 77 -8.50 -15.21 1.56
C ASN A 77 -10.02 -15.19 1.36
N MET A 78 -10.63 -14.00 1.38
CA MET A 78 -12.08 -13.86 1.22
C MET A 78 -12.47 -13.98 -0.26
N PRO A 79 -13.53 -14.75 -0.58
CA PRO A 79 -13.97 -14.89 -1.95
C PRO A 79 -14.43 -13.56 -2.57
N ILE A 80 -14.28 -13.48 -3.89
CA ILE A 80 -14.89 -12.47 -4.75
C ILE A 80 -15.86 -13.21 -5.67
N SER A 81 -17.14 -12.89 -5.51
CA SER A 81 -18.17 -13.38 -6.42
C SER A 81 -18.49 -12.31 -7.46
N TYR A 82 -19.13 -12.71 -8.56
CA TYR A 82 -19.52 -11.80 -9.63
C TYR A 82 -21.01 -11.96 -9.90
N THR A 83 -21.71 -10.82 -10.05
CA THR A 83 -23.10 -10.83 -10.53
C THR A 83 -23.15 -11.37 -11.96
N PRO A 84 -24.33 -11.76 -12.48
CA PRO A 84 -24.49 -12.11 -13.89
C PRO A 84 -24.04 -11.01 -14.86
N THR A 85 -24.06 -9.75 -14.42
CA THR A 85 -23.57 -8.59 -15.18
C THR A 85 -22.06 -8.36 -15.05
N GLY A 86 -21.33 -9.24 -14.35
CA GLY A 86 -19.88 -9.17 -14.16
C GLY A 86 -19.43 -8.16 -13.10
N LYS A 87 -20.33 -7.61 -12.27
CA LYS A 87 -19.96 -6.72 -11.17
C LYS A 87 -19.38 -7.54 -10.01
N PRO A 88 -18.21 -7.19 -9.46
CA PRO A 88 -17.64 -7.90 -8.33
C PRO A 88 -18.45 -7.64 -7.05
N ILE A 89 -18.53 -8.67 -6.21
CA ILE A 89 -19.03 -8.62 -4.85
C ILE A 89 -17.92 -9.15 -3.95
N HIS A 90 -17.28 -8.24 -3.22
CA HIS A 90 -16.16 -8.56 -2.33
C HIS A 90 -16.68 -9.02 -0.97
N MET A 91 -16.46 -10.29 -0.61
CA MET A 91 -16.99 -10.83 0.64
C MET A 91 -16.35 -10.23 1.90
N ALA A 92 -15.14 -9.68 1.79
CA ALA A 92 -14.55 -8.89 2.87
C ALA A 92 -15.41 -7.67 3.26
N GLY A 93 -16.11 -7.06 2.31
CA GLY A 93 -17.04 -5.96 2.56
C GLY A 93 -18.24 -6.34 3.43
N GLN A 94 -18.72 -7.58 3.38
CA GLN A 94 -19.87 -8.02 4.20
C GLN A 94 -19.54 -8.03 5.70
N PHE A 95 -18.27 -8.18 6.07
CA PHE A 95 -17.85 -8.09 7.47
C PHE A 95 -17.95 -6.66 8.01
N ILE A 96 -17.87 -5.65 7.14
CA ILE A 96 -18.09 -4.25 7.54
C ILE A 96 -19.54 -4.10 8.02
N ASP A 97 -20.49 -4.60 7.24
CA ASP A 97 -21.92 -4.50 7.57
C ASP A 97 -22.25 -5.29 8.84
N LYS A 98 -21.74 -6.52 8.95
CA LYS A 98 -21.96 -7.40 10.13
C LYS A 98 -21.43 -6.80 11.44
N LEU A 99 -20.31 -6.08 11.39
CA LEU A 99 -19.64 -5.55 12.58
C LEU A 99 -19.99 -4.10 12.88
N LYS A 100 -20.80 -3.46 12.03
CA LYS A 100 -21.14 -2.04 12.16
C LYS A 100 -21.70 -1.68 13.54
N GLU A 101 -22.68 -2.45 14.02
CA GLU A 101 -23.33 -2.22 15.31
C GLU A 101 -22.41 -2.52 16.52
N LEU A 102 -21.39 -3.35 16.32
CA LEU A 102 -20.42 -3.70 17.36
C LEU A 102 -19.26 -2.70 17.45
N ARG A 103 -19.07 -1.87 16.41
CA ARG A 103 -17.98 -0.90 16.35
C ARG A 103 -18.38 0.38 17.05
N ARG A 104 -17.72 0.62 18.18
CA ARG A 104 -17.93 1.77 19.08
C ARG A 104 -18.05 3.13 18.39
N PHE A 105 -17.33 3.35 17.29
CA PHE A 105 -17.27 4.66 16.61
C PHE A 105 -18.08 4.73 15.31
N ALA A 106 -18.89 3.72 15.01
CA ALA A 106 -19.73 3.70 13.81
C ALA A 106 -20.96 4.63 13.94
N GLU A 107 -21.51 4.74 15.14
CA GLU A 107 -22.71 5.54 15.38
C GLU A 107 -22.46 7.05 15.10
N ASN A 108 -23.42 7.70 14.44
CA ASN A 108 -23.39 9.13 14.10
C ASN A 108 -22.12 9.58 13.35
N SER A 109 -21.54 8.68 12.56
CA SER A 109 -20.37 8.94 11.74
C SER A 109 -20.69 8.82 10.26
N ILE A 110 -19.89 9.50 9.44
CA ILE A 110 -19.87 9.29 8.00
C ILE A 110 -18.99 8.08 7.72
N GLU A 111 -19.58 7.07 7.07
CA GLU A 111 -18.90 5.85 6.68
C GLU A 111 -18.25 6.01 5.30
N LEU A 112 -16.96 5.70 5.21
CA LEU A 112 -16.25 5.47 3.96
C LEU A 112 -15.74 4.03 3.95
N ARG A 113 -15.98 3.29 2.88
CA ARG A 113 -15.61 1.87 2.76
C ARG A 113 -14.82 1.57 1.50
N CYS A 114 -13.90 0.62 1.59
CA CYS A 114 -13.26 -0.05 0.47
C CYS A 114 -13.47 -1.56 0.66
N ASP A 115 -14.55 -2.08 0.05
CA ASP A 115 -14.97 -3.47 0.21
C ASP A 115 -13.92 -4.47 -0.27
N ALA A 116 -13.18 -4.11 -1.33
CA ALA A 116 -12.11 -4.93 -1.87
C ALA A 116 -10.96 -5.16 -0.88
N LEU A 117 -10.78 -4.25 0.08
CA LEU A 117 -9.78 -4.35 1.14
C LEU A 117 -10.37 -4.75 2.49
N GLY A 118 -11.70 -4.91 2.59
CA GLY A 118 -12.40 -5.06 3.87
C GLY A 118 -12.15 -3.87 4.81
N LEU A 119 -11.92 -2.68 4.27
CA LEU A 119 -11.58 -1.49 5.06
C LEU A 119 -12.82 -0.63 5.24
N VAL A 120 -13.08 -0.19 6.48
CA VAL A 120 -14.04 0.89 6.76
C VAL A 120 -13.37 2.00 7.56
N VAL A 121 -13.75 3.22 7.26
CA VAL A 121 -13.31 4.43 7.94
C VAL A 121 -14.53 5.24 8.33
N TYR A 122 -14.66 5.52 9.62
CA TYR A 122 -15.69 6.37 10.19
C TYR A 122 -15.12 7.76 10.47
N VAL A 123 -15.82 8.78 10.01
CA VAL A 123 -15.47 10.18 10.22
C VAL A 123 -16.59 10.86 11.00
N SER A 124 -16.28 11.39 12.19
CA SER A 124 -17.25 12.09 13.03
C SER A 124 -16.72 13.43 13.50
N GLY A 125 -17.60 14.41 13.66
CA GLY A 125 -17.25 15.69 14.27
C GLY A 125 -16.94 15.52 15.75
N VAL A 126 -15.91 16.20 16.25
CA VAL A 126 -15.56 16.21 17.67
C VAL A 126 -15.31 17.63 18.14
N ASN A 127 -15.82 17.94 19.33
CA ASN A 127 -15.51 19.15 20.07
C ASN A 127 -14.71 18.75 21.30
N GLN A 128 -13.41 19.08 21.32
CA GLN A 128 -12.57 18.85 22.48
C GLN A 128 -12.64 20.07 23.39
N VAL A 129 -13.27 19.91 24.55
CA VAL A 129 -13.34 20.95 25.57
C VAL A 129 -12.13 20.80 26.50
N THR A 130 -11.32 21.85 26.57
CA THR A 130 -10.28 22.01 27.60
C THR A 130 -10.67 23.19 28.49
N SER A 131 -10.06 23.32 29.67
CA SER A 131 -10.51 24.27 30.72
C SER A 131 -10.72 25.71 30.24
N ASN A 132 -10.03 26.14 29.18
CA ASN A 132 -10.11 27.49 28.66
C ASN A 132 -10.43 27.60 27.15
N THR A 133 -10.52 26.49 26.41
CA THR A 133 -10.77 26.53 24.95
C THR A 133 -11.57 25.30 24.47
N THR A 134 -12.38 25.50 23.43
CA THR A 134 -13.00 24.41 22.68
C THR A 134 -12.31 24.30 21.33
N VAL A 135 -11.74 23.13 21.03
CA VAL A 135 -11.15 22.84 19.72
C VAL A 135 -12.10 21.94 18.96
N GLN A 136 -12.60 22.44 17.83
CA GLN A 136 -13.40 21.64 16.89
C GLN A 136 -12.47 20.88 15.94
N GLY A 137 -12.82 19.64 15.63
CA GLY A 137 -12.10 18.81 14.68
C GLY A 137 -12.94 17.64 14.18
N CYS A 138 -12.29 16.74 13.45
CA CYS A 138 -12.88 15.50 12.96
C CYS A 138 -12.11 14.32 13.53
N ARG A 139 -12.81 13.36 14.12
CA ARG A 139 -12.24 12.06 14.47
C ARG A 139 -12.29 11.16 13.25
N VAL A 140 -11.17 10.50 12.96
CA VAL A 140 -11.05 9.47 11.93
C VAL A 140 -10.73 8.15 12.62
N VAL A 141 -11.61 7.18 12.44
CA VAL A 141 -11.46 5.83 12.99
C VAL A 141 -11.51 4.81 11.87
N ALA A 142 -10.47 3.99 11.72
CA ALA A 142 -10.44 2.94 10.69
C ALA A 142 -10.46 1.55 11.33
N TYR A 143 -11.12 0.63 10.66
CA TYR A 143 -11.19 -0.78 11.03
C TYR A 143 -10.84 -1.65 9.83
N ASP A 144 -10.02 -2.67 10.08
CA ASP A 144 -9.71 -3.70 9.11
C ASP A 144 -10.62 -4.91 9.32
N PHE A 145 -11.26 -5.37 8.25
CA PHE A 145 -11.94 -6.66 8.13
C PHE A 145 -12.81 -7.02 9.35
N ASP A 146 -12.39 -8.03 10.12
CA ASP A 146 -13.10 -8.60 11.25
C ASP A 146 -12.72 -7.96 12.60
N LYS A 147 -11.85 -6.95 12.60
CA LYS A 147 -11.42 -6.28 13.83
C LYS A 147 -12.54 -5.43 14.42
N LEU A 148 -12.74 -5.60 15.72
CA LEU A 148 -13.57 -4.75 16.59
C LEU A 148 -12.81 -3.57 17.18
N GLU A 149 -11.48 -3.67 17.26
CA GLU A 149 -10.61 -2.58 17.70
C GLU A 149 -10.11 -1.77 16.51
N PRO A 150 -10.04 -0.42 16.64
CA PRO A 150 -9.64 0.43 15.54
C PRO A 150 -8.13 0.33 15.27
N THR A 151 -7.77 0.25 13.99
CA THR A 151 -6.37 0.28 13.54
C THR A 151 -5.85 1.70 13.35
N VAL A 152 -6.76 2.65 13.19
CA VAL A 152 -6.50 4.09 13.22
C VAL A 152 -7.54 4.72 14.12
N ASN A 153 -7.12 5.60 15.03
CA ASN A 153 -8.00 6.44 15.82
C ASN A 153 -7.30 7.77 16.10
N VAL A 154 -7.65 8.81 15.34
CA VAL A 154 -6.99 10.12 15.42
C VAL A 154 -8.01 11.25 15.36
N ILE A 155 -7.67 12.39 15.94
CA ILE A 155 -8.42 13.65 15.81
C ILE A 155 -7.61 14.59 14.92
N LEU A 156 -8.27 15.14 13.90
CA LEU A 156 -7.70 16.02 12.89
C LEU A 156 -8.38 17.38 12.98
N ARG A 157 -7.64 18.46 12.68
CA ARG A 157 -8.11 19.84 12.91
C ARG A 157 -8.62 20.53 11.67
N ASN A 158 -8.32 19.99 10.49
CA ASN A 158 -8.68 20.62 9.22
C ASN A 158 -8.90 19.58 8.10
N HIS A 159 -9.53 20.06 7.02
CA HIS A 159 -9.84 19.28 5.81
C HIS A 159 -8.63 18.71 5.06
N VAL A 160 -7.48 19.40 5.08
CA VAL A 160 -6.25 18.93 4.41
C VAL A 160 -5.70 17.71 5.15
N GLU A 161 -5.61 17.79 6.48
CA GLU A 161 -5.25 16.66 7.33
C GLU A 161 -6.21 15.48 7.14
N LEU A 162 -7.52 15.74 7.06
CA LEU A 162 -8.53 14.71 6.81
C LEU A 162 -8.29 14.00 5.48
N THR A 163 -8.17 14.74 4.39
CA THR A 163 -7.97 14.18 3.05
C THR A 163 -6.68 13.35 2.99
N ASN A 164 -5.58 13.90 3.52
CA ASN A 164 -4.31 13.19 3.59
C ASN A 164 -4.42 11.92 4.45
N LYS A 165 -5.11 11.99 5.59
CA LYS A 165 -5.23 10.84 6.49
C LYS A 165 -6.07 9.73 5.87
N LEU A 166 -7.15 10.06 5.18
CA LEU A 166 -7.99 9.08 4.48
C LEU A 166 -7.19 8.37 3.37
N PHE A 167 -6.50 9.14 2.53
CA PHE A 167 -5.65 8.58 1.48
C PHE A 167 -4.51 7.71 2.05
N MET A 168 -3.79 8.19 3.06
CA MET A 168 -2.72 7.42 3.72
C MET A 168 -3.24 6.16 4.40
N THR A 169 -4.46 6.17 4.95
CA THR A 169 -5.09 4.98 5.55
C THR A 169 -5.38 3.94 4.47
N LEU A 170 -5.90 4.35 3.31
CA LEU A 170 -6.13 3.47 2.17
C LEU A 170 -4.82 2.87 1.65
N VAL A 171 -3.80 3.71 1.38
CA VAL A 171 -2.49 3.29 0.88
C VAL A 171 -1.79 2.35 1.86
N SER A 172 -1.77 2.70 3.14
CA SER A 172 -1.15 1.87 4.19
C SER A 172 -1.84 0.51 4.31
N THR A 173 -3.17 0.48 4.24
CA THR A 173 -3.96 -0.76 4.29
C THR A 173 -3.64 -1.64 3.08
N TYR A 174 -3.67 -1.09 1.86
CA TYR A 174 -3.30 -1.81 0.66
C TYR A 174 -1.90 -2.40 0.76
N ASN A 175 -0.91 -1.59 1.13
CA ASN A 175 0.49 -2.02 1.25
C ASN A 175 0.70 -3.06 2.35
N ARG A 176 -0.06 -2.99 3.44
CA ARG A 176 -0.02 -4.00 4.51
C ARG A 176 -0.60 -5.31 4.01
N LEU A 177 -1.72 -5.28 3.31
CA LEU A 177 -2.40 -6.48 2.81
C LEU A 177 -1.65 -7.13 1.65
N SER A 178 -1.03 -6.36 0.75
CA SER A 178 -0.26 -6.89 -0.38
C SER A 178 0.98 -7.68 0.03
N ARG A 179 1.50 -7.47 1.24
CA ARG A 179 2.60 -8.25 1.80
C ARG A 179 2.19 -9.65 2.27
N THR A 180 0.90 -9.84 2.55
CA THR A 180 0.38 -11.08 3.16
C THR A 180 -0.55 -11.83 2.22
N TYR A 181 -1.27 -11.12 1.35
CA TYR A 181 -2.26 -11.68 0.44
C TYR A 181 -1.91 -11.31 -1.00
N ASN A 182 -2.13 -12.24 -1.91
CA ASN A 182 -2.05 -11.96 -3.34
C ASN A 182 -3.28 -11.15 -3.77
N ILE A 183 -3.16 -9.82 -3.73
CA ILE A 183 -4.18 -8.88 -4.20
C ILE A 183 -3.77 -8.22 -5.52
N ALA A 184 -2.73 -8.73 -6.18
CA ALA A 184 -2.34 -8.30 -7.52
C ALA A 184 -3.46 -8.69 -8.50
N GLY A 185 -4.02 -7.73 -9.25
CA GLY A 185 -5.15 -7.97 -10.16
C GLY A 185 -6.49 -7.41 -9.66
N LEU A 186 -6.57 -6.86 -8.44
CA LEU A 186 -7.67 -5.99 -8.07
C LEU A 186 -7.66 -4.73 -8.95
N GLN A 187 -8.79 -4.41 -9.55
CA GLN A 187 -8.93 -3.23 -10.42
C GLN A 187 -8.84 -1.94 -9.60
N HIS A 188 -8.25 -0.89 -10.18
CA HIS A 188 -8.07 0.39 -9.50
C HIS A 188 -9.38 1.01 -9.01
N GLU A 189 -10.46 0.82 -9.75
CA GLU A 189 -11.80 1.31 -9.40
C GLU A 189 -12.42 0.62 -8.16
N TRP A 190 -11.91 -0.55 -7.78
CA TRP A 190 -12.30 -1.28 -6.56
C TRP A 190 -11.48 -0.80 -5.35
N LEU A 191 -10.28 -0.26 -5.61
CA LEU A 191 -9.33 0.24 -4.62
C LEU A 191 -9.57 1.72 -4.34
N ALA A 192 -10.75 2.04 -3.82
CA ALA A 192 -11.12 3.39 -3.42
C ALA A 192 -11.97 3.39 -2.14
N LEU A 193 -11.83 4.43 -1.34
CA LEU A 193 -12.78 4.73 -0.26
C LEU A 193 -13.99 5.43 -0.86
N LYS A 194 -15.17 4.84 -0.68
CA LYS A 194 -16.46 5.34 -1.18
C LYS A 194 -17.40 5.59 -0.01
N SER A 195 -18.23 6.62 -0.12
CA SER A 195 -19.25 6.96 0.86
C SER A 195 -20.57 7.22 0.15
N ASP A 196 -21.68 6.87 0.80
CA ASP A 196 -23.02 7.25 0.34
C ASP A 196 -23.37 8.69 0.75
N HIS A 197 -22.56 9.33 1.59
CA HIS A 197 -22.77 10.70 2.01
C HIS A 197 -22.39 11.68 0.89
N ALA A 198 -23.35 12.47 0.41
CA ALA A 198 -23.18 13.36 -0.75
C ALA A 198 -22.02 14.37 -0.64
N GLY A 199 -21.65 14.76 0.59
CA GLY A 199 -20.53 15.67 0.83
C GLY A 199 -19.15 15.02 0.87
N MET A 200 -19.03 13.69 0.76
CA MET A 200 -17.76 12.98 0.80
C MET A 200 -17.31 12.55 -0.60
N PRO A 201 -16.13 12.97 -1.08
CA PRO A 201 -15.62 12.50 -2.36
C PRO A 201 -15.17 11.04 -2.30
N THR A 202 -15.16 10.38 -3.45
CA THR A 202 -14.46 9.10 -3.59
C THR A 202 -12.96 9.35 -3.55
N ILE A 203 -12.23 8.58 -2.73
CA ILE A 203 -10.78 8.71 -2.58
C ILE A 203 -10.12 7.47 -3.20
N PRO A 204 -9.57 7.56 -4.42
CA PRO A 204 -8.92 6.42 -5.08
C PRO A 204 -7.53 6.15 -4.51
N LEU A 205 -7.07 4.89 -4.60
CA LEU A 205 -5.71 4.47 -4.21
C LEU A 205 -4.64 5.09 -5.13
N ILE A 206 -4.95 5.28 -6.41
CA ILE A 206 -4.10 5.98 -7.37
C ILE A 206 -4.72 7.34 -7.63
N THR A 207 -3.99 8.41 -7.33
CA THR A 207 -4.28 9.73 -7.85
C THR A 207 -3.94 9.72 -9.33
N VAL A 208 -4.96 9.67 -10.20
CA VAL A 208 -4.73 9.96 -11.62
C VAL A 208 -4.24 11.40 -11.65
N ALA A 209 -2.96 11.60 -11.99
CA ALA A 209 -2.46 12.94 -12.26
C ALA A 209 -3.24 13.45 -13.48
N GLY A 210 -4.16 14.39 -13.22
CA GLY A 210 -4.83 15.15 -14.27
C GLY A 210 -3.87 16.17 -14.88
#